data_AF-A0A3D1B981-F1
#
_entry.id   AF-A0A3D1B981-F1
#
_cell.length_a   1.000
_cell.length_b   1.000
_cell.length_c   1.000
_cell.angle_alpha   90.00
_cell.angle_beta   90.00
_cell.angle_gamma   90.00
#
_symmetry.space_group_name_H-M   'P 1'
#
loop_
_entity.id
_entity.type
_entity.pdbx_description
1 polymer ?
#
loop_
_entity_poly.entity_id
_entity_poly.type
_entity_poly.pdbx_seq_one_letter_code
_entity_poly.pdbx_strand_id
1 'polypeptide(L)'
;AAAQRLEVASHIDRLWQEWKGEENRPAMRALWQQIRRNPADFEPHCILIEQLLESIHVLELRLVFQGNPQVSGMCEACRALEDLGRLRGLAVRAANFEKCPLDMQIQMRYLCLRLTDPISGDSLRNLIEHLECNLIDAPRVSLAPAECYALITPIIDERLQGIRHSIA
;
A
#
# COMPACT_ATOMS: atom_id res chain seq x y z
N ALA A 1 18.85 8.79 0.45
CA ALA A 1 18.17 7.59 -0.09
C ALA A 1 18.69 6.27 0.51
N ALA A 2 19.97 5.91 0.37
CA ALA A 2 20.47 4.62 0.87
C ALA A 2 20.46 4.48 2.40
N ALA A 3 20.89 5.52 3.14
CA ALA A 3 20.89 5.52 4.60
C ALA A 3 19.47 5.38 5.19
N GLN A 4 18.52 6.18 4.69
CA GLN A 4 17.10 6.10 5.09
C GLN A 4 16.50 4.70 4.84
N ARG A 5 16.84 4.05 3.71
CA ARG A 5 16.38 2.67 3.45
C ARG A 5 16.93 1.67 4.46
N LEU A 6 18.21 1.81 4.84
CA LEU A 6 18.82 0.94 5.84
C LEU A 6 18.22 1.14 7.22
N GLU A 7 17.91 2.38 7.58
CA GLU A 7 17.23 2.74 8.82
C GLU A 7 15.84 2.10 8.90
N VAL A 8 15.02 2.25 7.84
CA VAL A 8 13.71 1.62 7.74
C VAL A 8 13.83 0.10 7.82
N ALA A 9 14.77 -0.51 7.09
CA ALA A 9 14.98 -1.95 7.15
C ALA A 9 15.37 -2.43 8.55
N SER A 10 16.25 -1.71 9.24
CA SER A 10 16.68 -2.03 10.61
C SER A 10 15.55 -1.86 11.63
N HIS A 11 14.67 -0.88 11.41
CA HIS A 11 13.47 -0.72 12.22
C HIS A 11 12.51 -1.90 12.03
N ILE A 12 12.24 -2.31 10.80
CA ILE A 12 11.39 -3.47 10.49
C ILE A 12 12.02 -4.77 11.04
N ASP A 13 13.35 -4.93 10.96
CA ASP A 13 14.06 -6.07 11.55
C ASP A 13 13.80 -6.18 13.06
N ARG A 14 13.75 -5.05 13.79
CA ARG A 14 13.40 -5.04 15.22
C ARG A 14 11.93 -5.43 15.46
N LEU A 15 11.00 -4.86 14.68
CA LEU A 15 9.57 -5.19 14.79
C LEU A 15 9.31 -6.69 14.62
N TRP A 16 9.99 -7.35 13.67
CA TRP A 16 9.90 -8.80 13.49
C TRP A 16 10.39 -9.62 14.67
N GLN A 17 11.40 -9.13 15.40
CA GLN A 17 11.94 -9.79 16.59
C GLN A 17 11.01 -9.62 17.80
N GLU A 18 10.37 -8.46 17.90
CA GLU A 18 9.43 -8.10 18.97
C GLU A 18 8.06 -8.75 18.81
N TRP A 19 7.62 -9.03 17.57
CA TRP A 19 6.32 -9.64 17.32
C TRP A 19 6.25 -11.10 17.82
N LYS A 20 5.55 -11.33 18.95
CA LYS A 20 5.41 -12.65 19.60
C LYS A 20 4.12 -13.41 19.27
N GLY A 21 3.26 -12.87 18.39
CA GLY A 21 1.98 -13.49 18.02
C GLY A 21 2.15 -14.69 17.09
N GLU A 22 1.16 -15.58 17.07
CA GLU A 22 1.12 -16.75 16.17
C GLU A 22 1.08 -16.34 14.69
N GLU A 23 0.70 -15.10 14.42
CA GLU A 23 0.65 -14.49 13.08
C GLU A 23 2.05 -14.17 12.54
N ASN A 24 3.10 -14.20 13.38
CA ASN A 24 4.50 -14.07 12.95
C ASN A 24 5.00 -15.36 12.25
N ARG A 25 4.44 -15.61 11.07
CA ARG A 25 4.63 -16.84 10.29
C ARG A 25 6.05 -16.91 9.70
N PRO A 26 6.71 -18.08 9.71
CA PRO A 26 8.02 -18.26 9.05
C PRO A 26 8.05 -17.81 7.58
N ALA A 27 6.95 -18.00 6.85
CA ALA A 27 6.82 -17.59 5.45
C ALA A 27 6.94 -16.06 5.27
N MET A 28 6.32 -15.27 6.16
CA MET A 28 6.40 -13.80 6.12
C MET A 28 7.82 -13.32 6.42
N ARG A 29 8.50 -13.98 7.36
CA ARG A 29 9.92 -13.72 7.63
C ARG A 29 10.82 -14.06 6.44
N ALA A 30 10.54 -15.15 5.73
CA ALA A 30 11.26 -15.50 4.51
C ALA A 30 11.06 -14.47 3.39
N LEU A 31 9.83 -13.99 3.19
CA LEU A 31 9.51 -12.90 2.26
C LEU A 31 10.25 -11.61 2.64
N TRP A 32 10.28 -11.26 3.92
CA TRP A 32 11.06 -10.11 4.40
C TRP A 32 12.55 -10.25 4.07
N GLN A 33 13.14 -11.43 4.27
CA GLN A 33 14.54 -11.68 3.89
C GLN A 33 14.77 -11.58 2.37
N GLN A 34 13.79 -11.96 1.55
CA GLN A 34 13.85 -11.76 0.10
C GLN A 34 13.85 -10.27 -0.26
N ILE A 35 12.95 -9.47 0.33
CA ILE A 35 12.90 -8.01 0.17
C ILE A 35 14.22 -7.36 0.60
N ARG A 36 14.80 -7.79 1.72
CA ARG A 36 16.09 -7.29 2.21
C ARG A 36 17.22 -7.46 1.20
N ARG A 37 17.21 -8.56 0.44
CA ARG A 37 18.21 -8.86 -0.59
C ARG A 37 17.97 -8.10 -1.88
N ASN A 38 16.71 -7.90 -2.27
CA ASN A 38 16.34 -7.17 -3.48
C ASN A 38 15.18 -6.19 -3.21
N PRO A 39 15.44 -5.02 -2.63
CA PRO A 39 14.39 -4.08 -2.25
C PRO A 39 13.70 -3.40 -3.44
N ALA A 40 14.29 -3.49 -4.64
CA ALA A 40 13.72 -2.94 -5.87
C ALA A 40 12.67 -3.86 -6.53
N ASP A 41 12.64 -5.14 -6.12
CA ASP A 41 11.60 -6.07 -6.55
C ASP A 41 10.29 -5.72 -5.86
N PHE A 42 9.27 -5.38 -6.64
CA PHE A 42 8.01 -4.85 -6.14
C PHE A 42 7.10 -5.95 -5.57
N GLU A 43 7.07 -7.10 -6.24
CA GLU A 43 6.11 -8.17 -5.96
C GLU A 43 6.23 -8.74 -4.54
N PRO A 44 7.45 -9.01 -4.01
CA PRO A 44 7.59 -9.51 -2.65
C PRO A 44 7.06 -8.55 -1.58
N HIS A 45 7.12 -7.22 -1.79
CA HIS A 45 6.51 -6.26 -0.86
C HIS A 45 5.00 -6.41 -0.83
N CYS A 46 4.36 -6.46 -2.01
CA CYS A 46 2.92 -6.65 -2.14
C CYS A 46 2.46 -7.93 -1.44
N ILE A 47 3.13 -9.06 -1.71
CA ILE A 47 2.81 -10.34 -1.07
C ILE A 47 2.96 -10.25 0.45
N LEU A 48 4.06 -9.67 0.94
CA LEU A 48 4.29 -9.54 2.38
C LEU A 48 3.19 -8.69 3.04
N ILE A 49 2.80 -7.57 2.42
CA ILE A 49 1.76 -6.68 2.96
C ILE A 49 0.40 -7.39 2.95
N GLU A 50 0.04 -8.15 1.93
CA GLU A 50 -1.21 -8.94 1.96
C GLU A 50 -1.22 -9.95 3.12
N GLN A 51 -0.11 -10.64 3.36
CA GLN A 51 0.00 -11.58 4.48
C GLN A 51 -0.09 -10.87 5.85
N LEU A 52 0.39 -9.63 5.94
CA LEU A 52 0.20 -8.77 7.11
C LEU A 52 -1.26 -8.35 7.28
N LEU A 53 -1.95 -7.96 6.20
CA LEU A 53 -3.35 -7.58 6.23
C LEU A 53 -4.27 -8.73 6.64
N GLU A 54 -4.01 -9.95 6.17
CA GLU A 54 -4.68 -11.16 6.66
C GLU A 54 -4.49 -11.35 8.17
N SER A 55 -3.28 -11.12 8.66
CA SER A 55 -2.95 -11.25 10.09
C SER A 55 -3.69 -10.19 10.93
N ILE A 56 -3.76 -8.95 10.42
CA ILE A 56 -4.53 -7.86 11.02
C ILE A 56 -6.00 -8.21 11.07
N HIS A 57 -6.56 -8.79 10.01
CA HIS A 57 -7.97 -9.21 9.97
C HIS A 57 -8.30 -10.24 11.06
N VAL A 58 -7.48 -11.29 11.19
CA VAL A 58 -7.66 -12.32 12.23
C VAL A 58 -7.53 -11.70 13.63
N LEU A 59 -6.58 -10.79 13.82
CA LEU A 59 -6.40 -10.08 15.09
C LEU A 59 -7.61 -9.21 15.43
N GLU A 60 -8.11 -8.43 14.48
CA GLU A 60 -9.31 -7.61 14.63
C GLU A 60 -10.51 -8.45 15.07
N LEU A 61 -10.81 -9.55 14.37
CA LEU A 61 -11.93 -10.43 14.70
C LEU A 61 -11.84 -10.97 16.13
N ARG A 62 -10.65 -11.38 16.57
CA ARG A 62 -10.45 -11.87 17.95
C ARG A 62 -10.63 -10.77 18.98
N LEU A 63 -10.08 -9.58 18.74
CA LEU A 63 -10.19 -8.46 19.67
C LEU A 63 -11.63 -7.97 19.81
N VAL A 64 -12.37 -7.88 18.70
CA VAL A 64 -13.80 -7.55 18.69
C VAL A 64 -14.59 -8.59 19.50
N PHE A 65 -14.33 -9.88 19.27
CA PHE A 65 -14.96 -10.97 20.03
C PHE A 65 -14.65 -10.89 21.54
N GLN A 66 -13.46 -10.42 21.91
CA GLN A 66 -13.05 -10.19 23.30
C GLN A 66 -13.61 -8.90 23.92
N GLY A 67 -14.51 -8.19 23.24
CA GLY A 67 -15.16 -6.99 23.75
C GLY A 67 -14.43 -5.69 23.46
N ASN A 68 -13.60 -5.64 22.41
CA ASN A 68 -12.95 -4.42 21.94
C ASN A 68 -13.57 -3.95 20.60
N PRO A 69 -14.83 -3.48 20.56
CA PRO A 69 -15.49 -3.10 19.31
C PRO A 69 -14.82 -1.91 18.62
N GLN A 70 -14.04 -1.09 19.33
CA GLN A 70 -13.35 0.08 18.79
C GLN A 70 -12.32 -0.26 17.69
N VAL A 71 -11.83 -1.50 17.61
CA VAL A 71 -10.91 -1.91 16.55
C VAL A 71 -11.62 -2.38 15.28
N SER A 72 -12.95 -2.41 15.26
CA SER A 72 -13.72 -2.80 14.08
C SER A 72 -13.51 -1.83 12.91
N GLY A 73 -13.39 -2.35 11.69
CA GLY A 73 -13.06 -1.62 10.48
C GLY A 73 -11.55 -1.40 10.27
N MET A 74 -10.69 -1.85 11.19
CA MET A 74 -9.24 -1.59 11.11
C MET A 74 -8.59 -2.28 9.91
N CYS A 75 -8.92 -3.55 9.65
CA CYS A 75 -8.40 -4.25 8.49
C CYS A 75 -8.84 -3.58 7.19
N GLU A 76 -10.10 -3.14 7.11
CA GLU A 76 -10.63 -2.47 5.92
C GLU A 76 -9.90 -1.16 5.66
N ALA A 77 -9.69 -0.35 6.70
CA ALA A 77 -8.92 0.88 6.59
C ALA A 77 -7.46 0.61 6.16
N CYS A 78 -6.81 -0.40 6.73
CA CYS A 78 -5.47 -0.82 6.31
C CYS A 78 -5.41 -1.33 4.87
N ARG A 79 -6.45 -2.04 4.40
CA ARG A 79 -6.56 -2.50 3.00
C ARG A 79 -6.71 -1.34 2.04
N ALA A 80 -7.57 -0.37 2.35
CA ALA A 80 -7.72 0.83 1.54
C ALA A 80 -6.41 1.64 1.46
N LEU A 81 -5.65 1.69 2.56
CA LEU A 81 -4.31 2.30 2.57
C LEU A 81 -3.32 1.54 1.67
N GLU A 82 -3.31 0.21 1.71
CA GLU A 82 -2.46 -0.61 0.83
C GLU A 82 -2.85 -0.46 -0.64
N ASP A 83 -4.13 -0.33 -0.98
CA ASP A 83 -4.54 -0.10 -2.37
C ASP A 83 -3.94 1.19 -2.94
N LEU A 84 -3.91 2.26 -2.13
CA LEU A 84 -3.22 3.51 -2.48
C LEU A 84 -1.70 3.30 -2.58
N GLY A 85 -1.12 2.54 -1.64
CA GLY A 85 0.31 2.20 -1.65
C GLY A 85 0.72 1.44 -2.91
N ARG A 86 -0.06 0.45 -3.31
CA ARG A 86 0.13 -0.35 -4.53
C ARG A 86 -0.11 0.48 -5.79
N LEU A 87 -1.15 1.32 -5.81
CA LEU A 87 -1.40 2.25 -6.90
C LEU A 87 -0.20 3.18 -7.10
N ARG A 88 0.37 3.72 -6.02
CA ARG A 88 1.62 4.52 -6.09
C ARG A 88 2.78 3.72 -6.66
N GLY A 89 3.00 2.51 -6.18
CA GLY A 89 4.08 1.64 -6.65
C GLY A 89 3.98 1.33 -8.15
N LEU A 90 2.78 0.99 -8.62
CA LEU A 90 2.51 0.74 -10.03
C LEU A 90 2.66 2.01 -10.86
N ALA A 91 2.11 3.13 -10.41
CA ALA A 91 2.13 4.38 -11.15
C ALA A 91 3.57 4.88 -11.38
N VAL A 92 4.40 4.88 -10.33
CA VAL A 92 5.82 5.25 -10.40
C VAL A 92 6.58 4.35 -11.37
N ARG A 93 6.28 3.04 -11.42
CA ARG A 93 6.93 2.11 -12.33
C ARG A 93 6.46 2.31 -13.77
N ALA A 94 5.16 2.40 -13.99
CA ALA A 94 4.55 2.66 -15.29
C ALA A 94 5.03 3.97 -15.92
N ALA A 95 5.33 4.98 -15.09
CA ALA A 95 5.88 6.26 -15.50
C ALA A 95 7.28 6.19 -16.16
N ASN A 96 7.97 5.05 -16.11
CA ASN A 96 9.26 4.85 -16.78
C ASN A 96 9.11 4.34 -18.23
N PHE A 97 7.89 4.13 -18.72
CA PHE A 97 7.61 3.63 -20.06
C PHE A 97 7.03 4.74 -20.94
N GLU A 98 7.27 4.69 -22.25
CA GLU A 98 6.61 5.61 -23.21
C GLU A 98 5.08 5.42 -23.18
N LYS A 99 4.62 4.17 -22.99
CA LYS A 99 3.22 3.79 -22.83
C LYS A 99 3.10 2.84 -21.65
N CYS A 100 2.06 3.00 -20.83
CA CYS A 100 1.84 2.12 -19.69
C CYS A 100 1.71 0.65 -20.15
N PRO A 101 2.46 -0.30 -19.57
CA PRO A 101 2.29 -1.73 -19.84
C PRO A 101 0.88 -2.23 -19.52
N LEU A 102 0.34 -3.15 -20.34
CA LEU A 102 -1.07 -3.59 -20.24
C LEU A 102 -1.41 -4.24 -18.90
N ASP A 103 -0.51 -5.07 -18.38
CA ASP A 103 -0.64 -5.71 -17.07
C ASP A 103 -0.75 -4.66 -15.95
N MET A 104 0.10 -3.62 -15.99
CA MET A 104 0.05 -2.51 -15.04
C MET A 104 -1.22 -1.67 -15.21
N GLN A 105 -1.68 -1.44 -16.46
CA GLN A 105 -2.94 -0.73 -16.72
C GLN A 105 -4.12 -1.46 -16.07
N ILE A 106 -4.22 -2.79 -16.28
CA ILE A 106 -5.31 -3.60 -15.72
C ILE A 106 -5.28 -3.55 -14.18
N GLN A 107 -4.11 -3.72 -13.58
CA GLN A 107 -3.97 -3.66 -12.12
C GLN A 107 -4.34 -2.28 -11.57
N MET A 108 -3.86 -1.20 -12.19
CA MET A 108 -4.19 0.16 -11.75
C MET A 108 -5.67 0.48 -11.92
N ARG A 109 -6.31 0.08 -13.02
CA ARG A 109 -7.76 0.25 -13.20
C ARG A 109 -8.56 -0.48 -12.13
N TYR A 110 -8.17 -1.71 -11.80
CA TYR A 110 -8.82 -2.47 -10.72
C TYR A 110 -8.67 -1.77 -9.36
N LEU A 111 -7.49 -1.24 -9.05
CA LEU A 111 -7.26 -0.46 -7.83
C LEU A 111 -8.08 0.82 -7.82
N CYS A 112 -8.11 1.57 -8.94
CA CYS A 112 -8.92 2.79 -9.05
C CYS A 112 -10.40 2.48 -8.79
N LEU A 113 -10.95 1.43 -9.40
CA LEU A 113 -12.35 1.00 -9.17
C LEU A 113 -12.64 0.70 -7.69
N ARG A 114 -11.70 0.04 -6.99
CA ARG A 114 -11.85 -0.25 -5.55
C ARG A 114 -11.75 0.98 -4.67
N LEU A 115 -11.00 1.99 -5.09
CA LEU A 115 -10.81 3.26 -4.39
C LEU A 115 -11.96 4.25 -4.63
N THR A 116 -12.72 4.08 -5.71
CA THR A 116 -13.92 4.87 -6.03
C THR A 116 -15.12 4.42 -5.19
N ASP A 117 -15.01 4.55 -3.88
CA ASP A 117 -16.15 4.52 -2.96
C ASP A 117 -16.92 5.86 -3.07
N PRO A 118 -18.26 5.90 -3.09
CA PRO A 118 -19.03 7.15 -3.03
C PRO A 118 -18.70 8.06 -1.83
N ILE A 119 -18.07 7.56 -0.77
CA ILE A 119 -17.60 8.34 0.40
C ILE A 119 -16.20 8.96 0.15
N SER A 120 -15.49 8.54 -0.91
CA SER A 120 -14.19 9.08 -1.28
C SER A 120 -14.31 10.56 -1.69
N GLY A 121 -13.62 11.42 -0.95
CA GLY A 121 -13.61 12.87 -1.18
C GLY A 121 -13.03 13.28 -2.54
N ASP A 122 -13.27 14.54 -2.91
CA ASP A 122 -12.91 15.10 -4.23
C ASP A 122 -11.42 14.97 -4.57
N SER A 123 -10.54 14.96 -3.56
CA SER A 123 -9.09 14.78 -3.76
C SER A 123 -8.71 13.43 -4.38
N LEU A 124 -9.35 12.33 -3.95
CA LEU A 124 -9.09 10.99 -4.46
C LEU A 124 -9.68 10.82 -5.87
N ARG A 125 -10.85 11.40 -6.13
CA ARG A 125 -11.43 11.40 -7.47
C ARG A 125 -10.54 12.15 -8.47
N ASN A 126 -10.11 13.35 -8.12
CA ASN A 126 -9.20 14.15 -8.94
C ASN A 126 -7.86 13.43 -9.18
N LEU A 127 -7.33 12.72 -8.17
CA LEU A 127 -6.14 11.88 -8.34
C LEU A 127 -6.38 10.80 -9.41
N ILE A 128 -7.47 10.04 -9.28
CA ILE A 128 -7.78 8.92 -10.19
C ILE A 128 -7.95 9.43 -11.62
N GLU A 129 -8.74 10.48 -11.83
CA GLU A 129 -8.93 11.10 -13.15
C GLU A 129 -7.60 11.57 -13.75
N HIS A 130 -6.73 12.15 -12.93
CA HIS A 130 -5.42 12.60 -13.37
C HIS A 130 -4.52 11.43 -13.81
N LEU A 131 -4.51 10.33 -13.06
CA LEU A 131 -3.77 9.12 -13.42
C LEU A 131 -4.35 8.46 -14.69
N GLU A 132 -5.67 8.41 -14.83
CA GLU A 132 -6.33 7.86 -16.02
C GLU A 132 -5.90 8.60 -17.28
N CYS A 133 -6.00 9.94 -17.26
CA CYS A 133 -5.72 10.78 -18.41
C CYS A 133 -4.23 10.85 -18.80
N ASN A 134 -3.32 10.77 -17.83
CA ASN A 134 -1.89 11.07 -18.05
C ASN A 134 -0.97 9.83 -17.96
N LEU A 135 -1.48 8.68 -17.52
CA LEU A 135 -0.68 7.48 -17.32
C LEU A 135 -1.39 6.21 -17.82
N ILE A 136 -2.59 5.91 -17.32
CA ILE A 136 -3.24 4.61 -17.52
C ILE A 136 -3.79 4.49 -18.96
N ASP A 137 -4.58 5.48 -19.38
CA ASP A 137 -5.25 5.48 -20.69
C ASP A 137 -4.53 6.37 -21.72
N ALA A 138 -3.48 7.06 -21.26
CA ALA A 138 -2.74 8.00 -22.08
C ALA A 138 -2.11 7.28 -23.29
N PRO A 139 -2.26 7.83 -24.52
CA PRO A 139 -1.57 7.31 -25.70
C PRO A 139 -0.04 7.30 -25.53
N ARG A 140 0.47 8.28 -24.77
CA ARG A 140 1.83 8.39 -24.27
C ARG A 140 1.80 8.86 -22.83
N VAL A 141 2.58 8.23 -21.97
CA VAL A 141 2.72 8.62 -20.57
C VAL A 141 3.29 10.04 -20.49
N SER A 142 2.59 10.91 -19.77
CA SER A 142 2.99 12.31 -19.56
C SER A 142 3.43 12.60 -18.12
N LEU A 143 3.30 11.65 -17.20
CA LEU A 143 3.77 11.77 -15.82
C LEU A 143 5.15 11.18 -15.64
N ALA A 144 6.04 11.94 -14.97
CA ALA A 144 7.31 11.42 -14.49
C ALA A 144 7.12 10.61 -13.19
N PRO A 145 8.02 9.65 -12.90
CA PRO A 145 7.94 8.83 -11.68
C PRO A 145 7.87 9.65 -10.38
N ALA A 146 8.60 10.77 -10.31
CA ALA A 146 8.57 11.66 -9.15
C ALA A 146 7.21 12.38 -8.97
N GLU A 147 6.54 12.71 -10.08
CA GLU A 147 5.22 13.33 -10.07
C GLU A 147 4.17 12.33 -9.59
N CYS A 148 4.20 11.08 -10.06
CA CYS A 148 3.32 10.03 -9.54
C CYS A 148 3.50 9.83 -8.02
N TYR A 149 4.74 9.83 -7.54
CA TYR A 149 5.02 9.72 -6.12
C TYR A 149 4.45 10.90 -5.33
N ALA A 150 4.69 12.13 -5.79
CA ALA A 150 4.24 13.35 -5.14
C ALA A 150 2.71 13.51 -5.16
N LEU A 151 2.06 13.04 -6.22
CA LEU A 151 0.61 13.14 -6.39
C LEU A 151 -0.16 12.24 -5.41
N ILE A 152 0.35 11.03 -5.15
CA ILE A 152 -0.38 10.01 -4.36
C ILE A 152 -0.01 10.07 -2.87
N THR A 153 1.23 10.44 -2.53
CA THR A 153 1.74 10.42 -1.14
C THR A 153 0.89 11.22 -0.15
N PRO A 154 0.40 12.45 -0.46
CA PRO A 154 -0.44 13.20 0.47
C PRO A 154 -1.72 12.46 0.88
N ILE A 155 -2.34 11.72 -0.05
CA ILE A 155 -3.56 10.96 0.23
C ILE A 155 -3.26 9.75 1.12
N ILE A 156 -2.11 9.08 0.89
CA ILE A 156 -1.63 8.00 1.77
C ILE A 156 -1.39 8.54 3.18
N ASP A 157 -0.72 9.69 3.31
CA ASP A 157 -0.37 10.28 4.61
C ASP A 157 -1.63 10.70 5.38
N GLU A 158 -2.61 11.31 4.71
CA GLU A 158 -3.90 11.68 5.30
C GLU A 158 -4.67 10.45 5.81
N ARG A 159 -4.77 9.39 4.99
CA ARG A 159 -5.43 8.13 5.39
C ARG A 159 -4.72 7.45 6.54
N LEU A 160 -3.38 7.40 6.51
CA LEU A 160 -2.58 6.83 7.60
C LEU A 160 -2.77 7.63 8.90
N GLN A 161 -2.83 8.96 8.82
CA GLN A 161 -3.13 9.80 9.96
C GLN A 161 -4.52 9.49 10.52
N GLY A 162 -5.55 9.35 9.67
CA GLY A 162 -6.90 8.96 10.10
C GLY A 162 -6.92 7.63 10.85
N ILE A 163 -6.22 6.61 10.34
CA ILE A 163 -6.09 5.30 10.99
C ILE A 163 -5.40 5.41 12.36
N ARG A 164 -4.35 6.21 12.48
CA ARG A 164 -3.67 6.40 13.78
C ARG A 164 -4.58 7.04 14.82
N HIS A 165 -5.44 7.96 14.42
CA HIS A 165 -6.40 8.60 15.33
C HIS A 165 -7.54 7.69 15.74
N SER A 166 -7.88 6.65 14.97
CA SER A 166 -8.95 5.71 15.34
C SER A 166 -8.52 4.63 16.34
N ILE A 167 -7.20 4.47 16.56
CA ILE A 167 -6.62 3.49 17.50
C ILE A 167 -6.21 4.15 18.83
N ALA A 168 -5.99 5.47 18.83
CA ALA A 168 -5.58 6.26 20.00
C ALA A 168 -6.76 6.54 20.93
#